data_AF-A0A973BS40-F1
#
_entry.id   AF-A0A973BS40-F1
#
_cell.length_a   1.000
_cell.length_b   1.000
_cell.length_c   1.000
_cell.angle_alpha   90.00
_cell.angle_beta   90.00
_cell.angle_gamma   90.00
#
_symmetry.space_group_name_H-M   'P 1'
#
loop_
_entity.id
_entity.type
_entity.pdbx_description
1 polymer ?
#
loop_
_entity_poly.entity_id
_entity_poly.type
_entity_poly.pdbx_seq_one_letter_code
_entity_poly.pdbx_strand_id
1 'polypeptide(L)'
;MYHKSLWLSIFIIVLLSAASHFLDFGHGLVWIGFETPKDFFLLLLRLLFLSLIVERVVELYVILYRAPGRAKVENDISLAMGDKLEIAKLSFYKADTARKTAWVGFSLGVLMAVVGIRIFTGMFDFDDASSVQIIMFDVFELFTMGALMAGGSKGINQIVSTIEFFAQRPKLIAGSK
;
A
#
# COMPACT_ATOMS: atom_id res chain seq x y z
N MET A 1 -24.46 -21.95 19.08
CA MET A 1 -23.63 -22.19 17.87
C MET A 1 -22.22 -21.58 17.93
N TYR A 2 -21.96 -20.55 18.75
CA TYR A 2 -20.65 -19.87 18.85
C TYR A 2 -19.53 -20.62 19.60
N HIS A 3 -19.87 -21.56 20.48
CA HIS A 3 -18.86 -22.23 21.32
C HIS A 3 -17.96 -23.20 20.52
N LYS A 4 -18.49 -23.81 19.44
CA LYS A 4 -17.70 -24.71 18.58
C LYS A 4 -16.73 -23.94 17.66
N SER A 5 -17.13 -22.77 17.16
CA SER A 5 -16.24 -21.94 16.32
C SER A 5 -15.11 -21.30 17.13
N LEU A 6 -15.36 -20.97 18.40
CA LEU A 6 -14.33 -20.43 19.30
C LEU A 6 -13.28 -21.48 19.67
N TRP A 7 -13.70 -22.71 19.95
CA TRP A 7 -12.74 -23.81 20.17
C TRP A 7 -11.95 -24.17 18.91
N LEU A 8 -12.58 -24.10 17.74
CA LEU A 8 -11.90 -24.31 16.46
C LEU A 8 -10.84 -23.23 16.22
N SER A 9 -11.13 -21.95 16.50
CA SER A 9 -10.15 -20.87 16.33
C SER A 9 -8.97 -21.00 17.31
N ILE A 10 -9.24 -21.33 18.57
CA ILE A 10 -8.17 -21.57 19.55
C ILE A 10 -7.30 -22.75 19.11
N PHE A 11 -7.92 -23.85 18.68
CA PHE A 11 -7.18 -25.02 18.19
C PHE A 11 -6.32 -24.68 16.97
N ILE A 12 -6.85 -23.91 16.01
CA ILE A 12 -6.10 -23.45 14.84
C ILE A 12 -4.92 -22.55 15.26
N ILE A 13 -5.11 -21.63 16.20
CA ILE A 13 -4.03 -20.75 16.69
C ILE A 13 -2.93 -21.56 17.35
N VAL A 14 -3.28 -22.52 18.22
CA VAL A 14 -2.30 -23.39 18.88
C VAL A 14 -1.56 -24.25 17.86
N LEU A 15 -2.27 -24.78 16.86
CA LEU A 15 -1.66 -25.60 15.80
C LEU A 15 -0.72 -24.77 14.92
N LEU A 16 -1.11 -23.54 14.57
CA LEU A 16 -0.27 -22.60 13.83
C LEU A 16 0.96 -22.19 14.64
N SER A 17 0.82 -21.93 15.95
CA SER A 17 1.93 -21.59 16.84
C SER A 17 2.90 -22.76 17.06
N ALA A 18 2.39 -23.99 17.18
CA ALA A 18 3.24 -25.17 17.25
C ALA A 18 3.99 -25.38 15.93
N ALA A 19 3.28 -25.31 14.79
CA ALA A 19 3.87 -25.41 13.47
C ALA A 19 4.94 -24.32 13.22
N SER A 20 4.72 -23.12 13.75
CA SER A 20 5.68 -22.02 13.60
C SER A 20 6.99 -22.29 14.35
N HIS A 21 6.95 -22.91 15.53
CA HIS A 21 8.18 -23.35 16.21
C HIS A 21 8.91 -24.48 15.47
N PHE A 22 8.19 -25.45 14.90
CA PHE A 22 8.83 -26.57 14.18
C PHE A 22 9.45 -26.16 12.85
N LEU A 23 8.91 -25.14 12.20
CA LEU A 23 9.38 -24.62 10.92
C LEU A 23 10.34 -23.43 11.07
N ASP A 24 10.74 -23.11 12.31
CA ASP A 24 11.55 -21.92 12.65
C ASP A 24 10.97 -20.62 12.04
N PHE A 25 9.66 -20.52 12.12
CA PHE A 25 8.85 -19.50 11.49
C PHE A 25 8.34 -18.51 12.56
N GLY A 26 8.54 -17.21 12.33
CA GLY A 26 7.93 -16.17 13.16
C GLY A 26 8.66 -15.83 14.47
N HIS A 27 9.94 -16.21 14.61
CA HIS A 27 10.78 -15.89 15.77
C HIS A 27 12.06 -15.19 15.30
N GLY A 28 12.52 -14.16 16.03
CA GLY A 28 13.78 -13.47 15.73
C GLY A 28 13.68 -12.18 14.91
N LEU A 29 12.53 -11.90 14.27
CA LEU A 29 12.28 -10.57 13.69
C LEU A 29 11.80 -9.62 14.79
N VAL A 30 12.66 -8.69 15.20
CA VAL A 30 12.36 -7.72 16.26
C VAL A 30 12.11 -6.36 15.64
N TRP A 31 10.95 -5.77 15.95
CA TRP A 31 10.70 -4.37 15.61
C TRP A 31 11.52 -3.48 16.53
N ILE A 32 12.49 -2.76 15.94
CA ILE A 32 13.37 -1.83 16.67
C ILE A 32 12.60 -0.55 17.02
N GLY A 33 11.61 -0.20 16.20
CA GLY A 33 10.79 0.99 16.39
C GLY A 33 11.52 2.30 16.14
N PHE A 34 10.93 3.38 16.62
CA PHE A 34 11.48 4.72 16.49
C PHE A 34 12.05 5.15 17.83
N GLU A 35 13.35 5.38 17.89
CA GLU A 35 14.00 5.94 19.08
C GLU A 35 13.60 7.40 19.27
N THR A 36 13.50 8.14 18.16
CA THR A 36 13.15 9.55 18.18
C THR A 36 11.97 9.88 17.25
N PRO A 37 11.19 10.93 17.53
CA PRO A 37 10.16 11.41 16.61
C PRO A 37 10.70 11.73 15.21
N LYS A 38 11.97 12.14 15.12
CA LYS A 38 12.66 12.44 13.86
C LYS A 38 12.68 11.23 12.93
N ASP A 39 12.89 10.03 13.46
CA ASP A 39 12.99 8.80 12.65
C ASP A 39 11.64 8.48 11.99
N PHE A 40 10.55 8.69 12.72
CA PHE A 40 9.20 8.60 12.18
C PHE A 40 8.95 9.63 11.07
N PHE A 41 9.34 10.89 11.28
CA PHE A 41 9.19 11.92 10.25
C PHE A 41 10.04 11.63 9.01
N LEU A 42 11.26 11.08 9.18
CA LEU A 42 12.11 10.68 8.06
C LEU A 42 11.48 9.54 7.26
N LEU A 43 10.84 8.58 7.91
CA LEU A 43 10.08 7.53 7.23
C LEU A 43 8.92 8.13 6.42
N LEU A 44 8.12 9.01 7.01
CA LEU A 44 7.02 9.67 6.30
C LEU A 44 7.53 10.49 5.12
N LEU A 45 8.62 11.24 5.29
CA LEU A 45 9.22 12.04 4.23
C LEU A 45 9.76 11.17 3.10
N ARG A 46 10.36 10.02 3.43
CA ARG A 46 10.79 9.03 2.45
C ARG A 46 9.59 8.51 1.67
N LEU A 47 8.54 8.06 2.35
CA LEU A 47 7.30 7.58 1.71
C LEU A 47 6.69 8.65 0.79
N LEU A 48 6.64 9.90 1.25
CA LEU A 48 6.15 11.03 0.46
C LEU A 48 7.01 11.26 -0.79
N PHE A 49 8.33 11.30 -0.65
CA PHE A 49 9.26 11.51 -1.76
C PHE A 49 9.12 10.41 -2.81
N LEU A 50 9.09 9.14 -2.39
CA LEU A 50 8.91 8.01 -3.30
C LEU A 50 7.55 8.07 -4.00
N SER A 51 6.48 8.39 -3.26
CA SER A 51 5.14 8.55 -3.82
C SER A 51 5.07 9.67 -4.88
N LEU A 52 5.72 10.81 -4.64
CA LEU A 52 5.79 11.91 -5.60
C LEU A 52 6.53 11.51 -6.88
N ILE A 53 7.65 10.80 -6.78
CA ILE A 53 8.37 10.29 -7.95
C ILE A 53 7.47 9.35 -8.76
N VAL A 54 6.85 8.38 -8.09
CA VAL A 54 5.96 7.42 -8.75
C VAL A 54 4.80 8.15 -9.42
N GLU A 55 4.19 9.13 -8.74
CA GLU A 55 3.13 9.95 -9.30
C GLU A 55 3.59 10.66 -10.58
N ARG A 56 4.78 11.28 -10.60
CA ARG A 56 5.31 11.93 -11.81
C ARG A 56 5.52 10.93 -12.96
N VAL A 57 6.06 9.74 -12.69
CA VAL A 57 6.28 8.71 -13.72
C VAL A 57 4.95 8.20 -14.28
N VAL A 58 4.00 7.93 -13.39
CA VAL A 58 2.66 7.44 -13.75
C VAL A 58 1.89 8.50 -14.54
N GLU A 59 2.00 9.77 -14.16
CA GLU A 59 1.42 10.88 -14.90
C GLU A 59 1.99 10.98 -16.31
N LEU A 60 3.32 10.91 -16.46
CA LEU A 60 3.97 10.89 -17.77
C LEU A 60 3.48 9.72 -18.64
N TYR A 61 3.33 8.52 -18.06
CA TYR A 61 2.73 7.39 -18.75
C TYR A 61 1.29 7.70 -19.24
N VAL A 62 0.46 8.29 -18.39
CA VAL A 62 -0.92 8.65 -18.76
C VAL A 62 -0.94 9.68 -19.89
N ILE A 63 -0.11 10.71 -19.81
CA ILE A 63 -0.01 11.77 -20.83
C ILE A 63 0.41 11.19 -22.18
N LEU A 64 1.43 10.33 -22.20
CA LEU A 64 1.99 9.80 -23.45
C LEU A 64 1.10 8.74 -24.10
N TYR A 65 0.53 7.83 -23.30
CA TYR A 65 -0.10 6.62 -23.83
C TYR A 65 -1.63 6.60 -23.70
N ARG A 66 -2.22 7.37 -22.78
CA ARG A 66 -3.66 7.28 -22.47
C ARG A 66 -4.43 8.55 -22.78
N ALA A 67 -3.80 9.73 -22.69
CA ALA A 67 -4.45 10.99 -23.01
C ALA A 67 -4.92 11.09 -24.49
N PRO A 68 -4.14 10.65 -25.50
CA PRO A 68 -4.58 10.71 -26.89
C PRO A 68 -5.83 9.86 -27.17
N GLY A 69 -5.89 8.65 -26.57
CA GLY A 69 -7.06 7.77 -26.70
C GLY A 69 -8.30 8.33 -26.01
N ARG A 70 -8.12 9.00 -24.86
CA ARG A 70 -9.22 9.67 -24.15
C ARG A 70 -9.82 10.80 -25.00
N ALA A 71 -8.99 11.61 -25.62
CA ALA A 71 -9.42 12.74 -26.45
C ALA A 71 -10.28 12.28 -27.64
N LYS A 72 -9.96 11.13 -28.25
CA LYS A 72 -10.79 10.54 -29.32
C LYS A 72 -12.19 10.19 -28.82
N VAL A 73 -12.28 9.47 -27.70
CA VAL A 73 -13.57 9.08 -27.11
C VAL A 73 -14.40 10.30 -26.68
N GLU A 74 -13.76 11.33 -26.12
CA GLU A 74 -14.46 12.57 -25.74
C GLU A 74 -14.96 13.37 -26.97
N ASN A 75 -14.22 13.34 -28.07
CA ASN A 75 -14.67 13.93 -29.34
C ASN A 75 -15.86 13.16 -29.92
N ASP A 76 -15.80 11.82 -29.96
CA ASP A 76 -16.88 10.97 -30.44
C ASP A 76 -18.19 11.20 -29.66
N ILE A 77 -18.11 11.36 -28.33
CA ILE A 77 -19.26 11.71 -27.47
C ILE A 77 -19.86 13.08 -27.83
N SER A 78 -19.00 14.05 -28.11
CA SER A 78 -19.41 15.42 -28.46
C SER A 78 -20.15 15.44 -29.79
N LEU A 79 -19.72 14.63 -30.77
CA LEU A 79 -20.37 14.45 -32.06
C LEU A 79 -21.69 13.65 -31.94
N ALA A 80 -21.76 12.70 -31.02
CA ALA A 80 -22.95 11.88 -30.75
C ALA A 80 -24.00 12.55 -29.83
N MET A 81 -23.83 13.84 -29.49
CA MET A 81 -24.72 14.61 -28.58
C MET A 81 -24.99 13.92 -27.23
N GLY A 82 -24.01 13.21 -26.68
CA GLY A 82 -24.13 12.64 -25.33
C GLY A 82 -25.04 11.42 -25.20
N ASP A 83 -25.11 10.57 -26.24
CA ASP A 83 -25.74 9.26 -26.13
C ASP A 83 -25.22 8.49 -24.90
N LYS A 84 -26.13 7.86 -24.15
CA LYS A 84 -25.83 7.07 -22.95
C LYS A 84 -24.80 5.98 -23.23
N LEU A 85 -24.82 5.40 -24.44
CA LEU A 85 -23.84 4.39 -24.84
C LEU A 85 -22.41 4.95 -24.90
N GLU A 86 -22.23 6.15 -25.44
CA GLU A 86 -20.93 6.79 -25.57
C GLU A 86 -20.40 7.29 -24.22
N ILE A 87 -21.28 7.79 -23.35
CA ILE A 87 -20.94 8.14 -21.96
C ILE A 87 -20.44 6.89 -21.20
N ALA A 88 -21.07 5.73 -21.41
CA ALA A 88 -20.61 4.48 -20.84
C ALA A 88 -19.23 4.08 -21.35
N LYS A 89 -18.92 4.28 -22.65
CA LYS A 89 -17.58 4.02 -23.18
C LYS A 89 -16.50 4.88 -22.50
N LEU A 90 -16.78 6.15 -22.21
CA LEU A 90 -15.83 7.01 -21.47
C LEU A 90 -15.60 6.52 -20.04
N SER A 91 -16.64 6.07 -19.33
CA SER A 91 -16.48 5.54 -17.98
C SER A 91 -15.65 4.25 -17.97
N PHE A 92 -15.88 3.34 -18.93
CA PHE A 92 -15.04 2.16 -19.14
C PHE A 92 -13.58 2.52 -19.46
N TYR A 93 -13.36 3.51 -20.34
CA TYR A 93 -12.01 3.97 -20.68
C TYR A 93 -11.27 4.54 -19.46
N LYS A 94 -11.98 5.33 -18.62
CA LYS A 94 -11.43 5.88 -17.37
C LYS A 94 -11.08 4.76 -16.39
N ALA A 95 -11.96 3.77 -16.23
CA ALA A 95 -11.71 2.61 -15.35
C ALA A 95 -10.51 1.78 -15.83
N ASP A 96 -10.41 1.48 -17.13
CA ASP A 96 -9.27 0.77 -17.72
C ASP A 96 -7.96 1.56 -17.56
N THR A 97 -8.01 2.88 -17.76
CA THR A 97 -6.86 3.75 -17.53
C THR A 97 -6.41 3.71 -16.08
N ALA A 98 -7.34 3.84 -15.12
CA ALA A 98 -7.03 3.75 -13.69
C ALA A 98 -6.41 2.40 -13.32
N ARG A 99 -6.95 1.29 -13.85
CA ARG A 99 -6.38 -0.05 -13.64
C ARG A 99 -4.95 -0.13 -14.16
N LYS A 100 -4.68 0.34 -15.38
CA LYS A 100 -3.33 0.33 -15.97
C LYS A 100 -2.35 1.20 -15.20
N THR A 101 -2.77 2.42 -14.84
CA THR A 101 -2.02 3.34 -13.98
C THR A 101 -1.64 2.70 -12.65
N ALA A 102 -2.55 1.99 -11.99
CA ALA A 102 -2.27 1.26 -10.77
C ALA A 102 -1.21 0.16 -10.98
N TRP A 103 -1.29 -0.62 -12.06
CA TRP A 103 -0.28 -1.63 -12.37
C TRP A 103 1.09 -1.04 -12.69
N VAL A 104 1.15 0.11 -13.36
CA VAL A 104 2.40 0.83 -13.62
C VAL A 104 3.01 1.31 -12.30
N GLY A 105 2.22 1.94 -11.43
CA GLY A 105 2.68 2.37 -10.11
C GLY A 105 3.14 1.21 -9.23
N PHE A 106 2.40 0.10 -9.23
CA PHE A 106 2.78 -1.13 -8.51
C PHE A 106 4.13 -1.67 -8.99
N SER A 107 4.28 -1.81 -10.31
CA SER A 107 5.50 -2.35 -10.91
C SER A 107 6.70 -1.45 -10.60
N LEU A 108 6.51 -0.12 -10.63
CA LEU A 108 7.55 0.83 -10.28
C LEU A 108 7.96 0.71 -8.80
N GLY A 109 6.99 0.59 -7.89
CA GLY A 109 7.28 0.36 -6.47
C GLY A 109 8.05 -0.93 -6.21
N VAL A 110 7.67 -2.04 -6.87
CA VAL A 110 8.41 -3.32 -6.78
C VAL A 110 9.83 -3.17 -7.34
N LEU A 111 10.00 -2.53 -8.50
CA LEU A 111 11.32 -2.28 -9.09
C LEU A 111 12.22 -1.48 -8.15
N MET A 112 11.68 -0.44 -7.51
CA MET A 112 12.42 0.37 -6.54
C MET A 112 12.85 -0.46 -5.33
N ALA A 113 11.98 -1.33 -4.82
CA ALA A 113 12.30 -2.24 -3.71
C ALA A 113 13.43 -3.22 -4.08
N VAL A 114 13.40 -3.77 -5.30
CA VAL A 114 14.44 -4.68 -5.83
C VAL A 114 15.79 -3.96 -6.00
N VAL A 115 15.80 -2.69 -6.41
CA VAL A 115 17.00 -1.85 -6.50
C VAL A 115 17.57 -1.50 -5.10
N GLY A 116 16.86 -1.83 -4.02
CA GLY A 116 17.28 -1.58 -2.64
C GLY A 116 16.67 -0.33 -2.01
N ILE A 117 15.79 0.38 -2.73
CA ILE A 117 15.04 1.50 -2.16
C ILE A 117 13.82 0.92 -1.41
N ARG A 118 14.03 0.59 -0.14
CA ARG A 118 13.09 -0.14 0.72
C ARG A 118 12.50 0.72 1.83
N ILE A 119 11.23 0.58 2.18
CA ILE A 119 10.55 1.48 3.15
C ILE A 119 10.84 1.12 4.60
N PHE A 120 11.12 -0.15 4.88
CA PHE A 120 11.29 -0.66 6.25
C PHE A 120 12.76 -0.92 6.61
N THR A 121 13.69 -0.45 5.78
CA THR A 121 15.13 -0.50 6.07
C THR A 121 15.42 0.08 7.45
N GLY A 122 16.04 -0.72 8.31
CA GLY A 122 16.45 -0.30 9.66
C GLY A 122 15.33 -0.26 10.70
N MET A 123 14.10 -0.71 10.37
CA MET A 123 13.01 -0.81 11.34
C MET A 123 12.90 -2.17 12.02
N PHE A 124 13.50 -3.19 11.41
CA PHE A 124 13.50 -4.55 11.92
C PHE A 124 14.93 -5.05 12.04
N ASP A 125 15.17 -5.76 13.13
CA ASP A 125 16.36 -6.57 13.35
C ASP A 125 16.11 -7.98 12.80
N PHE A 126 17.10 -8.49 12.08
CA PHE A 126 17.08 -9.80 11.43
C PHE A 126 18.20 -10.72 11.94
N ASP A 127 18.99 -10.31 12.93
CA ASP A 127 20.16 -11.05 13.41
C ASP A 127 19.81 -12.48 13.85
N ASP A 128 18.66 -12.65 14.51
CA ASP A 128 18.13 -13.95 14.94
C ASP A 128 17.03 -14.51 14.02
N ALA A 129 16.77 -13.87 12.87
CA ALA A 129 15.67 -14.27 11.98
C ALA A 129 16.08 -15.43 11.06
N SER A 130 15.21 -16.43 10.94
CA SER A 130 15.42 -17.55 10.01
C SER A 130 15.39 -17.10 8.55
N SER A 131 16.03 -17.85 7.64
CA SER A 131 16.06 -17.51 6.21
C SER A 131 14.67 -17.45 5.59
N VAL A 132 13.75 -18.31 6.04
CA VAL A 132 12.36 -18.31 5.55
C VAL A 132 11.65 -17.03 5.97
N GLN A 133 11.88 -16.57 7.21
CA GLN A 133 11.31 -15.33 7.71
C GLN A 133 11.83 -14.10 6.98
N ILE A 134 13.13 -14.06 6.66
CA ILE A 134 13.73 -13.00 5.85
C ILE A 134 13.07 -12.97 4.46
N ILE A 135 12.92 -14.12 3.79
CA ILE A 135 12.27 -14.20 2.48
C ILE A 135 10.81 -13.74 2.55
N MET A 136 10.06 -14.15 3.57
CA MET A 136 8.67 -13.74 3.73
C MET A 136 8.53 -12.25 4.01
N PHE A 137 9.42 -11.69 4.84
CA PHE A 137 9.47 -10.26 5.08
C PHE A 137 9.81 -9.49 3.79
N ASP A 138 10.78 -9.97 3.01
CA ASP A 138 11.14 -9.39 1.72
C ASP A 138 9.96 -9.38 0.75
N VAL A 139 9.25 -10.51 0.60
CA VAL A 139 8.06 -10.60 -0.24
C VAL A 139 6.97 -9.64 0.23
N PHE A 140 6.75 -9.56 1.55
CA PHE A 140 5.81 -8.63 2.15
C PHE A 140 6.21 -7.17 1.88
N GLU A 141 7.47 -6.81 2.05
CA GLU A 141 7.97 -5.46 1.81
C GLU A 141 7.84 -5.09 0.33
N LEU A 142 8.20 -5.99 -0.59
CA LEU A 142 8.04 -5.79 -2.04
C LEU A 142 6.58 -5.53 -2.41
N PHE A 143 5.65 -6.33 -1.85
CA PHE A 143 4.23 -6.15 -2.09
C PHE A 143 3.72 -4.83 -1.51
N THR A 144 4.16 -4.48 -0.29
CA THR A 144 3.77 -3.24 0.38
C THR A 144 4.28 -2.01 -0.38
N MET A 145 5.52 -2.05 -0.86
CA MET A 145 6.10 -1.04 -1.75
C MET A 145 5.25 -0.87 -3.01
N GLY A 146 4.96 -1.96 -3.72
CA GLY A 146 4.11 -1.90 -4.90
C GLY A 146 2.72 -1.34 -4.59
N ALA A 147 2.05 -1.83 -3.56
CA ALA A 147 0.69 -1.41 -3.20
C ALA A 147 0.63 0.08 -2.81
N LEU A 148 1.58 0.54 -2.01
CA LEU A 148 1.66 1.94 -1.57
C LEU A 148 1.94 2.88 -2.76
N MET A 149 2.84 2.48 -3.66
CA MET A 149 3.17 3.25 -4.87
C MET A 149 2.02 3.24 -5.89
N ALA A 150 1.29 2.13 -6.04
CA ALA A 150 0.09 2.07 -6.86
C ALA A 150 -1.03 3.02 -6.38
N GLY A 151 -1.08 3.27 -5.07
CA GLY A 151 -1.98 4.26 -4.45
C GLY A 151 -1.55 5.72 -4.68
N GLY A 152 -0.30 5.96 -5.07
CA GLY A 152 0.25 7.30 -5.30
C GLY A 152 0.11 8.22 -4.07
N SER A 153 -0.12 9.51 -4.32
CA SER A 153 -0.29 10.54 -3.28
C SER A 153 -1.53 10.32 -2.39
N LYS A 154 -2.56 9.65 -2.91
CA LYS A 154 -3.77 9.31 -2.14
C LYS A 154 -3.48 8.31 -1.02
N GLY A 155 -2.63 7.31 -1.28
CA GLY A 155 -2.20 6.35 -0.26
C GLY A 155 -1.50 7.03 0.92
N ILE A 156 -0.58 7.94 0.62
CA ILE A 156 0.13 8.74 1.64
C ILE A 156 -0.83 9.65 2.41
N ASN A 157 -1.71 10.38 1.71
CA ASN A 157 -2.70 11.24 2.36
C ASN A 157 -3.60 10.46 3.32
N GLN A 158 -3.94 9.22 3.00
CA GLN A 158 -4.75 8.38 3.88
C GLN A 158 -3.98 7.91 5.12
N ILE A 159 -2.68 7.67 5.01
CA ILE A 159 -1.81 7.41 6.17
C ILE A 159 -1.76 8.65 7.07
N VAL A 160 -1.51 9.83 6.49
CA VAL A 160 -1.45 11.11 7.23
C VAL A 160 -2.76 11.40 7.95
N SER A 161 -3.91 11.29 7.26
CA SER A 161 -5.21 11.56 7.87
C SER A 161 -5.57 10.58 9.00
N THR A 162 -5.14 9.31 8.87
CA THR A 162 -5.30 8.31 9.92
C THR A 162 -4.48 8.68 11.15
N ILE A 163 -3.24 9.14 10.96
CA ILE A 163 -2.38 9.62 12.06
C ILE A 163 -3.00 10.84 12.74
N GLU A 164 -3.47 11.82 11.97
CA GLU A 164 -4.14 13.02 12.51
C GLU A 164 -5.37 12.64 13.35
N PHE A 165 -6.17 11.69 12.87
CA PHE A 165 -7.32 11.17 13.61
C PHE A 165 -6.94 10.57 14.97
N PHE A 166 -5.86 9.78 15.04
CA PHE A 166 -5.37 9.24 16.30
C PHE A 166 -4.77 10.33 17.21
N ALA A 167 -4.05 11.29 16.65
CA ALA A 167 -3.45 12.41 17.40
C ALA A 167 -4.51 13.34 18.01
N GLN A 168 -5.68 13.48 17.39
CA GLN A 168 -6.79 14.33 17.88
C GLN A 168 -7.68 13.65 18.93
N ARG A 169 -7.60 12.32 19.11
CA ARG A 169 -8.40 11.56 20.08
C ARG A 169 -8.15 11.81 21.59
N PRO A 170 -7.12 12.51 22.09
CA PRO A 170 -6.98 12.73 23.55
C PRO A 170 -8.02 13.69 24.16
N LYS A 171 -8.71 14.53 23.38
CA LYS A 171 -9.52 15.65 23.94
C LYS A 171 -11.00 15.33 24.21
N LEU A 172 -11.55 14.22 23.73
CA LEU A 172 -12.99 13.92 23.86
C LEU A 172 -13.38 13.09 25.10
N ILE A 173 -12.42 12.47 25.78
CA ILE A 173 -12.68 11.62 26.96
C ILE A 173 -12.42 12.38 28.28
N ALA A 174 -11.69 13.50 28.25
CA ALA A 174 -11.37 14.30 29.42
C ALA A 174 -12.44 15.34 29.83
N GLY A 175 -13.54 15.46 29.08
CA GLY A 175 -14.60 16.47 29.29
C GLY A 175 -15.88 15.96 29.96
N SER A 176 -15.89 14.74 30.50
CA SER A 176 -17.02 14.19 31.26
C SER A 176 -16.64 14.04 32.73
N LYS A 177 -16.55 15.17 33.43
CA LYS A 177 -16.77 15.24 34.87
C LYS A 177 -17.59 16.48 35.17
#